data_AF-A0A418PNS0-F1
#
_entry.id   AF-A0A418PNS0-F1
#
_cell.length_a   1.000
_cell.length_b   1.000
_cell.length_c   1.000
_cell.angle_alpha   90.00
_cell.angle_beta   90.00
_cell.angle_gamma   90.00
#
_symmetry.space_group_name_H-M   'P 1'
#
loop_
_entity.id
_entity.type
_entity.pdbx_description
1 polymer ?
#
loop_
_entity_poly.entity_id
_entity_poly.type
_entity_poly.pdbx_seq_one_letter_code
_entity_poly.pdbx_strand_id
1 'polypeptide(L)'
;MKNSSHLSDEALQSYLLKEIQDDSLIVEHLEACSKCQKRLEEYQVVIKNVQKIEPEGFTFDVSALVMNTVTVYEKRKSRRQEFAFWGVLILLVLGISFFSLPFLPAVFKLFFSGSGLITLLAIGVGLGVFLFLLTDIIRQNQVKEGKIFKNNLQPMS
;
A
#
# COMPACT_ATOMS: atom_id res chain seq x y z
N MET A 1 1.67 -48.61 22.40
CA MET A 1 0.61 -47.72 22.92
C MET A 1 -0.13 -47.15 21.71
N LYS A 2 -1.41 -47.54 21.52
CA LYS A 2 -2.21 -47.21 20.32
C LYS A 2 -2.84 -45.82 20.50
N ASN A 3 -2.40 -44.83 19.76
CA ASN A 3 -3.18 -43.60 19.56
C ASN A 3 -4.42 -43.97 18.75
N SER A 4 -5.55 -44.10 19.44
CA SER A 4 -6.86 -44.50 18.89
C SER A 4 -7.65 -43.36 18.25
N SER A 5 -7.03 -42.21 18.02
CA SER A 5 -7.61 -41.08 17.29
C SER A 5 -7.04 -41.04 15.88
N HIS A 6 -7.87 -41.37 14.89
CA HIS A 6 -7.56 -41.11 13.48
C HIS A 6 -7.54 -39.60 13.21
N LEU A 7 -6.82 -39.18 12.17
CA LEU A 7 -6.92 -37.81 11.65
C LEU A 7 -8.38 -37.51 11.27
N SER A 8 -8.82 -36.28 11.54
CA SER A 8 -10.11 -35.81 11.07
C SER A 8 -10.11 -35.66 9.55
N ASP A 9 -11.28 -35.71 8.95
CA ASP A 9 -11.39 -35.59 7.49
C ASP A 9 -10.98 -34.19 7.02
N GLU A 10 -11.20 -33.15 7.83
CA GLU A 10 -10.72 -31.78 7.58
C GLU A 10 -9.20 -31.71 7.53
N ALA A 11 -8.51 -32.35 8.47
CA ALA A 11 -7.04 -32.37 8.50
C ALA A 11 -6.46 -33.09 7.27
N LEU A 12 -7.09 -34.19 6.83
CA LEU A 12 -6.69 -34.92 5.61
C LEU A 12 -6.89 -34.07 4.35
N GLN A 13 -8.00 -33.33 4.26
CA GLN A 13 -8.30 -32.47 3.11
C GLN A 13 -7.38 -31.24 3.05
N SER A 14 -7.16 -30.56 4.17
CA SER A 14 -6.23 -29.42 4.24
C SER A 14 -4.79 -29.82 3.94
N TYR A 15 -4.36 -31.02 4.37
CA TYR A 15 -3.06 -31.57 3.98
C TYR A 15 -2.99 -31.80 2.46
N LEU A 16 -4.04 -32.37 1.87
CA LEU A 16 -4.12 -32.62 0.44
C LEU A 16 -4.15 -31.34 -0.42
N LEU A 17 -4.79 -30.28 0.07
CA LEU A 17 -4.85 -28.95 -0.57
C LEU A 17 -3.60 -28.10 -0.32
N LYS A 18 -2.59 -28.64 0.39
CA LYS A 18 -1.34 -27.96 0.77
C LYS A 18 -1.53 -26.74 1.69
N GLU A 19 -2.63 -26.67 2.44
CA GLU A 19 -2.87 -25.59 3.41
C GLU A 19 -2.02 -25.74 4.68
N ILE A 20 -1.64 -26.99 5.03
CA ILE A 20 -0.93 -27.34 6.27
C ILE A 20 0.28 -28.25 6.02
N GLN A 21 1.05 -27.93 4.98
CA GLN A 21 2.08 -28.82 4.42
C GLN A 21 3.28 -29.13 5.36
N ASP A 22 3.51 -28.33 6.40
CA ASP A 22 4.68 -28.43 7.29
C ASP A 22 4.39 -29.07 8.67
N ASP A 23 3.20 -29.66 8.87
CA ASP A 23 2.88 -30.28 10.16
C ASP A 23 3.46 -31.71 10.25
N SER A 24 4.62 -31.83 10.91
CA SER A 24 5.36 -33.08 11.07
C SER A 24 4.55 -34.19 11.75
N LEU A 25 3.58 -33.83 12.60
CA LEU A 25 2.71 -34.78 13.30
C LEU A 25 1.72 -35.47 12.34
N ILE A 26 1.28 -34.77 11.29
CA ILE A 26 0.38 -35.32 10.28
C ILE A 26 1.12 -36.32 9.39
N VAL A 27 2.36 -36.00 9.01
CA VAL A 27 3.21 -36.88 8.20
C VAL A 27 3.53 -38.17 8.97
N GLU A 28 3.95 -38.06 10.23
CA GLU A 28 4.25 -39.22 11.08
C GLU A 28 3.00 -40.12 11.28
N HIS A 29 1.82 -39.52 11.44
CA HIS A 29 0.57 -40.28 11.56
C HIS A 29 0.17 -40.97 10.25
N LEU A 30 0.37 -40.33 9.10
CA LEU A 30 0.07 -40.91 7.79
C LEU A 30 0.98 -42.11 7.46
N GLU A 31 2.25 -42.06 7.87
CA GLU A 31 3.18 -43.19 7.74
C GLU A 31 2.82 -44.36 8.67
N ALA A 32 2.31 -44.06 9.88
CA ALA A 32 1.95 -45.07 10.87
C ALA A 32 0.53 -45.64 10.71
N CYS A 33 -0.39 -44.94 10.04
CA CYS A 33 -1.81 -45.30 9.97
C CYS A 33 -2.30 -45.59 8.54
N SER A 34 -2.32 -46.87 8.17
CA SER A 34 -2.80 -47.34 6.86
C SER A 34 -4.26 -46.94 6.53
N LYS A 35 -5.11 -46.75 7.55
CA LYS A 35 -6.50 -46.31 7.35
C LYS A 35 -6.60 -44.83 6.94
N CYS A 36 -5.77 -43.96 7.53
CA CYS A 36 -5.70 -42.55 7.15
C CYS A 36 -5.06 -42.37 5.77
N GLN A 37 -4.05 -43.18 5.45
CA GLN A 37 -3.43 -43.23 4.12
C GLN A 37 -4.46 -43.62 3.03
N LYS A 38 -5.23 -44.68 3.27
CA LYS A 38 -6.27 -45.12 2.31
C LYS A 38 -7.33 -44.05 2.06
N ARG A 39 -7.77 -43.34 3.10
CA ARG A 39 -8.71 -42.21 2.96
C ARG A 39 -8.10 -41.06 2.15
N LEU A 40 -6.82 -40.76 2.38
CA LEU A 40 -6.11 -39.74 1.61
C LEU A 40 -6.04 -40.10 0.12
N GLU A 41 -5.81 -41.37 -0.22
CA GLU A 41 -5.84 -41.87 -1.59
C GLU A 41 -7.23 -41.73 -2.22
N GLU A 42 -8.30 -42.05 -1.48
CA GLU A 42 -9.69 -41.86 -1.92
C GLU A 42 -9.97 -40.38 -2.24
N TYR A 43 -9.57 -39.46 -1.36
CA TYR A 43 -9.69 -38.02 -1.59
C TYR A 43 -8.85 -37.54 -2.78
N GLN A 44 -7.65 -38.07 -2.97
CA GLN A 44 -6.82 -37.78 -4.15
C GLN A 44 -7.51 -38.15 -5.46
N VAL A 45 -8.21 -39.28 -5.48
CA VAL A 45 -8.97 -39.71 -6.67
C VAL A 45 -10.12 -38.74 -6.95
N VAL A 46 -10.85 -38.30 -5.91
CA VAL A 46 -11.94 -37.32 -6.06
C VAL A 46 -11.41 -36.00 -6.60
N ILE A 47 -10.36 -35.43 -6.01
CA ILE A 47 -9.77 -34.17 -6.48
C ILE A 47 -9.26 -34.28 -7.92
N LYS A 48 -8.58 -35.38 -8.27
CA LYS A 48 -8.13 -35.61 -9.65
C LYS A 48 -9.30 -35.67 -10.64
N ASN A 49 -10.45 -36.20 -10.22
CA ASN A 49 -11.63 -36.24 -11.08
C ASN A 49 -12.31 -34.88 -11.18
N VAL A 50 -12.37 -34.10 -10.09
CA VAL A 50 -12.88 -32.72 -10.11
C VAL A 50 -12.00 -31.82 -10.99
N GLN A 51 -10.68 -31.96 -10.92
CA GLN A 51 -9.73 -31.20 -11.75
C GLN A 51 -9.81 -31.55 -13.25
N LYS A 52 -10.34 -32.73 -13.61
CA LYS A 52 -10.60 -33.11 -15.00
C LYS A 52 -11.87 -32.48 -15.56
N ILE A 53 -12.74 -31.95 -14.70
CA ILE A 53 -13.90 -31.19 -15.15
C ILE A 53 -13.32 -29.89 -15.72
N GLU A 54 -13.42 -29.73 -17.04
CA GLU A 54 -13.06 -28.46 -17.66
C GLU A 54 -13.93 -27.37 -17.02
N PRO A 55 -13.31 -26.30 -16.48
CA PRO A 55 -14.09 -25.19 -15.97
C PRO A 55 -14.90 -24.63 -17.14
N GLU A 56 -16.22 -24.57 -16.98
CA GLU A 56 -17.07 -23.90 -17.95
C GLU A 56 -16.56 -22.48 -18.12
N GLY A 57 -16.13 -22.15 -19.35
CA GLY A 57 -15.69 -20.82 -19.66
C GLY A 57 -16.85 -19.86 -19.47
N PHE A 58 -16.72 -18.90 -18.54
CA PHE A 58 -17.68 -17.82 -18.47
C PHE A 58 -17.70 -17.09 -19.82
N THR A 59 -18.89 -16.85 -20.35
CA THR A 59 -19.07 -16.10 -21.61
C THR A 59 -18.70 -14.61 -21.48
N PHE A 60 -18.39 -14.17 -20.26
CA PHE A 60 -17.97 -12.83 -19.93
C PHE A 60 -16.65 -12.85 -19.16
N ASP A 61 -15.85 -11.81 -19.35
CA ASP A 61 -14.57 -11.65 -18.67
C ASP A 61 -14.80 -11.28 -17.19
N VAL A 62 -14.74 -12.29 -16.33
CA VAL A 62 -14.85 -12.16 -14.87
C VAL A 62 -13.74 -11.27 -14.33
N SER A 63 -12.53 -11.35 -14.90
CA SER A 63 -11.38 -10.55 -14.45
C SER A 63 -11.62 -9.07 -14.72
N ALA A 64 -12.14 -8.72 -15.90
CA ALA A 64 -12.51 -7.34 -16.22
C ALA A 64 -13.61 -6.81 -15.29
N LEU A 65 -14.62 -7.63 -14.99
CA LEU A 65 -15.71 -7.24 -14.09
C LEU A 65 -15.19 -6.97 -12.68
N VAL A 66 -14.37 -7.88 -12.13
CA VAL A 66 -13.79 -7.75 -10.78
C VAL A 66 -12.81 -6.58 -10.70
N MET A 67 -11.97 -6.39 -11.71
CA MET A 67 -11.00 -5.29 -11.76
C MET A 67 -11.71 -3.93 -11.76
N ASN A 68 -12.84 -3.82 -12.48
CA ASN A 68 -13.64 -2.61 -12.49
C ASN A 68 -14.22 -2.30 -11.08
N THR A 69 -14.68 -3.32 -10.34
CA THR A 69 -15.19 -3.10 -8.97
C THR A 69 -14.10 -2.69 -7.99
N VAL A 70 -12.90 -3.30 -8.08
CA VAL A 70 -11.76 -2.97 -7.21
C VAL A 70 -11.29 -1.53 -7.45
N THR A 71 -11.11 -1.14 -8.71
CA THR A 71 -10.64 0.21 -9.07
C THR A 71 -11.64 1.30 -8.65
N VAL A 72 -12.95 1.05 -8.78
CA VAL A 72 -13.98 1.98 -8.31
C VAL A 72 -13.94 2.14 -6.78
N TYR A 73 -13.73 1.05 -6.04
CA TYR A 73 -13.62 1.09 -4.59
C TYR A 73 -12.38 1.85 -4.12
N GLU A 74 -11.22 1.57 -4.70
CA GLU A 74 -9.97 2.28 -4.39
C GLU A 74 -10.07 3.76 -4.71
N LYS A 75 -10.60 4.12 -5.89
CA LYS A 75 -10.77 5.51 -6.30
C LYS A 75 -11.72 6.27 -5.39
N ARG A 76 -12.77 5.63 -4.89
CA ARG A 76 -13.70 6.23 -3.92
C ARG A 76 -13.04 6.43 -2.55
N LYS A 77 -12.20 5.48 -2.12
CA LYS A 77 -11.45 5.54 -0.86
C LYS A 77 -10.37 6.63 -0.90
N SER A 78 -9.57 6.71 -1.97
CA SER A 78 -8.50 7.72 -2.10
C SER A 78 -9.08 9.12 -2.14
N ARG A 79 -10.15 9.35 -2.92
CA ARG A 79 -10.80 10.66 -3.02
C ARG A 79 -11.33 11.14 -1.67
N ARG A 80 -11.88 10.25 -0.83
CA ARG A 80 -12.33 10.61 0.53
C ARG A 80 -11.15 10.97 1.45
N GLN A 81 -10.03 10.27 1.33
CA GLN A 81 -8.81 10.59 2.09
C GLN A 81 -8.19 11.92 1.63
N GLU A 82 -8.16 12.19 0.33
CA GLU A 82 -7.70 13.48 -0.22
C GLU A 82 -8.55 14.64 0.31
N PHE A 83 -9.88 14.52 0.30
CA PHE A 83 -10.75 15.55 0.86
C PHE A 83 -10.56 15.73 2.37
N ALA A 84 -10.37 14.64 3.11
CA ALA A 84 -10.08 14.73 4.55
C ALA A 84 -8.73 15.43 4.80
N PHE A 85 -7.70 15.10 4.03
CA PHE A 85 -6.39 15.73 4.11
C PHE A 85 -6.47 17.23 3.80
N TRP A 86 -7.11 17.61 2.70
CA TRP A 86 -7.29 19.01 2.33
C TRP A 86 -8.15 19.78 3.35
N GLY A 87 -9.19 19.14 3.90
CA GLY A 87 -10.01 19.73 4.97
C GLY A 87 -9.20 20.04 6.23
N VAL A 88 -8.38 19.09 6.68
CA VAL A 88 -7.48 19.30 7.84
C VAL A 88 -6.45 20.38 7.54
N LEU A 89 -5.85 20.37 6.35
CA LEU A 89 -4.87 21.39 5.93
C LEU A 89 -5.48 22.79 5.95
N ILE A 90 -6.66 22.97 5.38
CA ILE A 90 -7.38 24.26 5.36
C ILE A 90 -7.70 24.71 6.79
N LEU A 91 -8.17 23.80 7.64
CA LEU A 91 -8.51 24.12 9.03
C LEU A 91 -7.26 24.57 9.81
N LEU A 92 -6.13 23.90 9.59
CA LEU A 92 -4.85 24.25 10.21
C LEU A 92 -4.35 25.62 9.73
N VAL A 93 -4.40 25.89 8.42
CA VAL A 93 -4.02 27.18 7.84
C VAL A 93 -4.92 28.32 8.36
N LEU A 94 -6.23 28.10 8.41
CA LEU A 94 -7.19 29.06 8.97
C LEU A 94 -6.94 29.28 10.46
N GLY A 95 -6.66 28.23 11.23
CA GLY A 95 -6.34 28.33 12.65
C GLY A 95 -5.09 29.17 12.90
N ILE A 96 -4.01 28.92 12.16
CA ILE A 96 -2.76 29.70 12.25
C ILE A 96 -3.02 31.15 11.81
N SER A 97 -3.75 31.36 10.73
CA SER A 97 -4.06 32.70 10.21
C SER A 97 -4.88 33.49 11.24
N PHE A 98 -5.91 32.87 11.82
CA PHE A 98 -6.74 33.51 12.83
C PHE A 98 -5.96 33.85 14.10
N PHE A 99 -5.10 32.94 14.55
CA PHE A 99 -4.24 33.15 15.71
C PHE A 99 -3.17 34.24 15.47
N SER A 100 -2.67 34.39 14.25
CA SER A 100 -1.62 35.36 13.91
C SER A 100 -2.14 36.77 13.58
N LEU A 101 -3.43 36.93 13.23
CA LEU A 101 -4.06 38.24 12.98
C LEU A 101 -3.79 39.31 14.05
N PRO A 102 -3.94 39.06 15.37
CA PRO A 102 -3.65 40.08 16.39
C PRO A 102 -2.17 40.45 16.50
N PHE A 103 -1.25 39.58 16.05
CA PHE A 103 0.19 39.81 16.09
C PHE A 103 0.72 40.50 14.82
N LEU A 104 0.00 40.42 13.70
CA LEU A 104 0.37 41.08 12.45
C LEU A 104 0.72 42.57 12.60
N PRO A 105 -0.06 43.43 13.27
CA PRO A 105 0.27 44.86 13.37
C PRO A 105 1.59 45.11 14.12
N ALA A 106 1.95 44.29 15.13
CA ALA A 106 3.21 44.41 15.84
C ALA A 106 4.40 43.99 14.96
N VAL A 107 4.25 42.88 14.22
CA VAL A 107 5.26 42.40 13.26
C VAL A 107 5.43 43.40 12.12
N PHE A 108 4.35 43.85 11.50
CA PHE A 108 4.41 44.86 10.45
C PHE A 108 5.04 46.16 10.94
N LYS A 109 4.74 46.61 12.16
CA LYS A 109 5.37 47.80 12.74
C LYS A 109 6.88 47.62 12.89
N LEU A 110 7.37 46.44 13.29
CA LEU A 110 8.81 46.17 13.37
C LEU A 110 9.49 46.17 11.99
N PHE A 111 8.83 45.64 10.96
CA PHE A 111 9.36 45.64 9.59
C PHE A 111 9.31 47.02 8.91
N PHE A 112 8.30 47.84 9.24
CA PHE A 112 8.09 49.17 8.65
C PHE A 112 8.59 50.33 9.52
N SER A 113 9.01 50.11 10.77
CA SER A 113 9.63 51.17 11.62
C SER A 113 11.14 51.33 11.38
N GLY A 114 11.76 50.43 10.62
CA GLY A 114 13.15 50.56 10.19
C GLY A 114 13.33 51.67 9.14
N SER A 115 14.57 52.07 8.88
CA SER A 115 14.84 52.95 7.74
C SER A 115 14.46 52.23 6.45
N GLY A 116 13.82 52.93 5.50
CA GLY A 116 13.34 52.33 4.26
C GLY A 116 14.41 51.56 3.48
N LEU A 117 15.68 51.94 3.63
CA LEU A 117 16.84 51.24 3.03
C LEU A 117 17.09 49.86 3.64
N ILE A 118 16.98 49.71 4.96
CA ILE A 118 17.19 48.41 5.64
C ILE A 118 16.07 47.44 5.24
N THR A 119 14.82 47.92 5.17
CA THR A 119 13.69 47.11 4.73
C THR A 119 13.84 46.67 3.27
N LEU A 120 14.32 47.54 2.39
CA LEU A 120 14.60 47.21 0.97
C LEU A 120 15.71 46.16 0.83
N LEU A 121 16.79 46.30 1.61
CA LEU A 121 17.88 45.32 1.67
C LEU A 121 17.40 43.97 2.20
N ALA A 122 16.60 43.96 3.27
CA ALA A 122 16.04 42.75 3.85
C ALA A 122 15.11 42.02 2.87
N ILE A 123 14.25 42.76 2.16
CA ILE A 123 13.41 42.19 1.10
C ILE A 123 14.28 41.62 -0.02
N GLY A 124 15.30 42.36 -0.47
CA GLY A 124 16.21 41.91 -1.51
C GLY A 124 16.95 40.61 -1.15
N VAL A 125 17.47 40.52 0.07
CA VAL A 125 18.13 39.30 0.58
C VAL A 125 17.12 38.16 0.69
N GLY A 126 15.93 38.42 1.24
CA GLY A 126 14.87 37.41 1.35
C GLY A 126 14.45 36.86 -0.01
N LEU A 127 14.28 37.73 -1.01
CA LEU A 127 13.90 37.37 -2.37
C LEU A 127 15.02 36.58 -3.07
N GLY A 128 16.28 36.97 -2.85
CA GLY A 128 17.45 36.24 -3.35
C GLY A 128 17.55 34.82 -2.79
N VAL A 129 17.41 34.67 -1.46
CA VAL A 129 17.40 33.35 -0.80
C VAL A 129 16.21 32.52 -1.29
N PHE A 130 15.04 33.13 -1.44
CA PHE A 130 13.85 32.44 -1.94
C PHE A 130 14.04 31.90 -3.37
N LEU A 131 14.57 32.72 -4.29
CA LEU A 131 14.88 32.29 -5.65
C LEU A 131 15.98 31.22 -5.69
N PHE A 132 16.98 31.32 -4.82
CA PHE A 132 18.02 30.30 -4.69
C PHE A 132 17.43 28.95 -4.26
N LEU A 133 16.57 28.95 -3.24
CA LEU A 133 15.90 27.74 -2.76
C LEU A 133 14.95 27.14 -3.80
N LEU A 134 14.21 27.98 -4.54
CA LEU A 134 13.37 27.50 -5.64
C LEU A 134 14.22 26.81 -6.72
N THR A 135 15.34 27.42 -7.08
CA THR A 135 16.28 26.85 -8.06
C THR A 135 16.83 25.52 -7.56
N ASP A 136 17.20 25.44 -6.28
CA ASP A 136 17.73 24.22 -5.66
C ASP A 136 16.68 23.09 -5.63
N ILE A 137 15.42 23.40 -5.27
CA ILE A 137 14.31 22.43 -5.29
C ILE A 137 14.06 21.89 -6.70
N ILE A 138 14.01 22.77 -7.71
CA ILE A 138 13.81 22.37 -9.11
C ILE A 138 14.95 21.45 -9.56
N ARG A 139 16.20 21.82 -9.25
CA ARG A 139 17.38 21.01 -9.56
C ARG A 139 17.31 19.65 -8.87
N GLN A 140 16.92 19.61 -7.60
CA GLN A 140 16.80 18.36 -6.86
C GLN A 140 15.73 17.44 -7.45
N ASN A 141 14.63 18.01 -7.93
CA ASN A 141 13.55 17.25 -8.55
C ASN A 141 14.00 16.59 -9.87
N GLN A 142 14.72 17.33 -10.73
CA GLN A 142 15.28 16.77 -11.97
C GLN A 142 16.30 15.63 -11.70
N VAL A 143 17.11 15.75 -10.66
CA VAL A 143 18.05 14.69 -10.27
C VAL A 143 17.32 13.44 -9.77
N LYS A 144 16.23 13.60 -9.03
CA LYS A 144 15.39 12.48 -8.58
C LYS A 144 14.74 11.77 -9.76
N GLU A 145 14.16 12.51 -10.70
CA GLU A 145 13.59 11.94 -11.92
C GLU A 145 14.65 11.15 -12.71
N GLY A 146 15.84 11.71 -12.93
CA GLY A 146 16.92 11.02 -13.65
C GLY A 146 17.39 9.72 -12.96
N LYS A 147 17.39 9.66 -11.63
CA LYS A 147 17.71 8.43 -10.87
C LYS A 147 16.61 7.39 -10.99
N ILE A 148 15.34 7.81 -10.95
CA ILE A 148 14.19 6.91 -11.09
C ILE A 148 14.16 6.32 -12.50
N PHE A 149 14.41 7.14 -13.54
CA PHE A 149 14.49 6.64 -14.91
C PHE A 149 15.65 5.66 -15.12
N LYS A 150 16.85 5.95 -14.59
CA LYS A 150 17.99 5.02 -14.70
C LYS A 150 17.78 3.71 -13.95
N ASN A 151 17.21 3.74 -12.75
CA ASN A 151 17.00 2.53 -11.94
C ASN A 151 15.87 1.63 -12.47
N ASN A 152 14.87 2.19 -13.16
CA ASN A 152 13.77 1.41 -13.74
C ASN A 152 14.02 0.97 -15.19
N LEU A 153 15.09 1.44 -15.85
CA LEU A 153 15.45 1.10 -17.23
C LEU A 153 16.73 0.24 -17.34
N GLN A 154 17.27 -0.28 -16.22
CA GLN A 154 18.29 -1.33 -16.36
C GLN A 154 17.61 -2.59 -16.92
N PRO A 155 17.96 -3.05 -18.14
CA PRO A 155 17.56 -4.39 -18.56
C PRO A 155 18.21 -5.36 -17.55
N MET A 156 17.41 -6.27 -17.02
CA MET A 156 17.93 -7.41 -16.28
C MET A 156 18.89 -8.15 -17.22
N SER A 157 20.20 -7.97 -17.00
CA SER A 157 21.26 -8.78 -17.58
C SER A 157 21.58 -9.92 -16.62
#